data_AF-A0A7J6TWW2-F1
#
_entry.id   AF-A0A7J6TWW2-F1
#
_cell.length_a   1.000
_cell.length_b   1.000
_cell.length_c   1.000
_cell.angle_alpha   90.00
_cell.angle_beta   90.00
_cell.angle_gamma   90.00
#
_symmetry.space_group_name_H-M   'P 1'
#
loop_
_entity.id
_entity.type
_entity.pdbx_description
1 polymer ?
#
loop_
_entity_poly.entity_id
_entity_poly.type
_entity_poly.pdbx_seq_one_letter_code
_entity_poly.pdbx_strand_id
1 'polypeptide(L)'
;MAGGMLPSRVMAQQREEQQLRVEAERWHEKNRKIVADIEALERQMPSLIQKEADLAAMLRDLKQRGEEELSQSPIHHRNRSGSAAEDQQRETRIQLEARKTQLEAEVANLTRVIDQSQRNLMRSRRTHERDRLRLEAEMKDLEERLAQATSLERQHINEHVRLYCTLPSHVKCSLPRALRPDYSELIRNREHIPRGLPMGEDSRGASTATSERAGSPSRRGLARKTAEDSAPSPDLMAIK
;
A
#
# COMPACT_ATOMS: atom_id res chain seq x y z
N MET A 1 25.77 -45.03 28.39
CA MET A 1 25.07 -44.02 29.22
C MET A 1 25.10 -42.69 28.47
N ALA A 2 24.19 -42.47 27.53
CA ALA A 2 24.09 -41.20 26.79
C ALA A 2 22.62 -40.99 26.38
N GLY A 3 21.84 -40.43 27.28
CA GLY A 3 20.43 -40.11 27.04
C GLY A 3 20.00 -39.09 28.08
N GLY A 4 19.79 -37.83 27.67
CA GLY A 4 19.37 -36.79 28.61
C GLY A 4 19.35 -35.33 28.15
N MET A 5 19.64 -34.99 26.88
CA MET A 5 19.73 -33.59 26.44
C MET A 5 18.63 -33.11 25.46
N LEU A 6 17.60 -33.92 25.21
CA LEU A 6 16.47 -33.54 24.34
C LEU A 6 15.43 -32.58 24.98
N PRO A 7 15.13 -32.62 26.30
CA PRO A 7 14.08 -31.76 26.88
C PRO A 7 14.35 -30.26 26.75
N SER A 8 15.61 -29.84 26.90
CA SER A 8 15.98 -28.41 26.90
C SER A 8 15.80 -27.74 25.54
N ARG A 9 16.01 -28.47 24.44
CA ARG A 9 15.86 -27.91 23.08
C ARG A 9 14.40 -27.74 22.69
N VAL A 10 13.55 -28.70 23.06
CA VAL A 10 12.10 -28.63 22.82
C VAL A 10 11.47 -27.48 23.62
N MET A 11 11.86 -27.31 24.89
CA MET A 11 11.37 -26.21 25.71
C MET A 11 11.88 -24.84 25.24
N ALA A 12 13.10 -24.75 24.71
CA ALA A 12 13.62 -23.52 24.11
C ALA A 12 12.85 -23.14 22.83
N GLN A 13 12.62 -24.12 21.95
CA GLN A 13 11.84 -23.92 20.72
C GLN A 13 10.40 -23.52 21.02
N GLN A 14 9.78 -24.10 22.05
CA GLN A 14 8.42 -23.75 22.47
C GLN A 14 8.33 -22.32 23.04
N ARG A 15 9.37 -21.84 23.73
CA ARG A 15 9.44 -20.45 24.19
C ARG A 15 9.61 -19.46 23.04
N GLU A 16 10.46 -19.79 22.07
CA GLU A 16 10.67 -19.00 20.87
C GLU A 16 9.37 -18.89 20.04
N GLU A 17 8.66 -20.01 19.87
CA GLU A 17 7.37 -20.01 19.19
C GLU A 17 6.32 -19.17 19.93
N GLN A 18 6.26 -19.25 21.26
CA GLN A 18 5.38 -18.40 22.06
C GLN A 18 5.74 -16.92 21.94
N GLN A 19 7.02 -16.57 21.91
CA GLN A 19 7.47 -15.19 21.71
C GLN A 19 7.04 -14.66 20.33
N LEU A 20 7.26 -15.44 19.27
CA LEU A 20 6.85 -15.09 17.91
C LEU A 20 5.33 -14.90 17.80
N ARG A 21 4.53 -15.72 18.49
CA ARG A 21 3.06 -15.56 18.54
C ARG A 21 2.66 -14.24 19.20
N VAL A 22 3.27 -13.91 20.35
CA VAL A 22 2.99 -12.63 21.05
C VAL A 22 3.41 -11.43 20.20
N GLU A 23 4.54 -11.51 19.50
CA GLU A 23 4.99 -10.46 18.60
C GLU A 23 4.06 -10.30 17.39
N ALA A 24 3.60 -11.41 16.81
CA ALA A 24 2.62 -11.41 15.73
C ALA A 24 1.29 -10.79 16.17
N GLU A 25 0.78 -11.15 17.36
CA GLU A 25 -0.44 -10.57 17.93
C GLU A 25 -0.30 -9.05 18.15
N ARG A 26 0.82 -8.60 18.73
CA ARG A 26 1.11 -7.16 18.90
C ARG A 26 1.16 -6.44 17.56
N TRP A 27 1.75 -7.06 16.54
CA TRP A 27 1.80 -6.50 15.20
C TRP A 27 0.40 -6.41 14.56
N HIS A 28 -0.42 -7.46 14.67
CA HIS A 28 -1.80 -7.45 14.19
C HIS A 28 -2.67 -6.41 14.90
N GLU A 29 -2.49 -6.22 16.20
CA GLU A 29 -3.18 -5.18 16.96
C GLU A 29 -2.79 -3.78 16.49
N LYS A 30 -1.48 -3.54 16.32
CA LYS A 30 -0.97 -2.27 15.79
C LYS A 30 -1.52 -1.99 14.40
N ASN A 31 -1.58 -2.99 13.53
CA ASN A 31 -2.11 -2.82 12.18
C ASN A 31 -3.61 -2.58 12.17
N ARG A 32 -4.39 -3.30 12.99
CA ARG A 32 -5.82 -3.03 13.14
C ARG A 32 -6.05 -1.58 13.56
N LYS A 33 -5.24 -1.07 14.48
CA LYS A 33 -5.30 0.34 14.88
C LYS A 33 -4.97 1.30 13.74
N ILE A 34 -3.89 1.07 12.98
CA ILE A 34 -3.51 1.92 11.84
C ILE A 34 -4.61 1.94 10.77
N VAL A 35 -5.19 0.78 10.45
CA VAL A 35 -6.29 0.68 9.48
C VAL A 35 -7.53 1.42 9.99
N ALA A 36 -7.90 1.24 11.25
CA ALA A 36 -9.01 1.97 11.86
C ALA A 36 -8.79 3.50 11.84
N ASP A 37 -7.56 3.96 12.13
CA ASP A 37 -7.20 5.37 12.08
C ASP A 37 -7.29 5.93 10.63
N ILE A 38 -6.84 5.17 9.63
CA ILE A 38 -6.98 5.52 8.21
C ILE A 38 -8.46 5.68 7.84
N GLU A 39 -9.29 4.67 8.15
CA GLU A 39 -10.72 4.71 7.84
C GLU A 39 -11.43 5.85 8.56
N ALA A 40 -11.08 6.13 9.81
CA ALA A 40 -11.65 7.24 10.57
C ALA A 40 -11.32 8.59 9.92
N LEU A 41 -10.07 8.80 9.52
CA LEU A 41 -9.64 10.02 8.83
C LEU A 41 -10.32 10.16 7.46
N GLU A 42 -10.43 9.06 6.70
CA GLU A 42 -11.11 9.05 5.40
C GLU A 42 -12.60 9.37 5.50
N ARG A 43 -13.28 8.92 6.57
CA ARG A 43 -14.69 9.27 6.83
C ARG A 43 -14.85 10.74 7.25
N GLN A 44 -13.91 11.29 8.01
CA GLN A 44 -14.02 12.65 8.55
C GLN A 44 -13.64 13.75 7.54
N MET A 45 -12.65 13.50 6.68
CA MET A 45 -12.13 14.52 5.76
C MET A 45 -13.20 15.16 4.85
N PRO A 46 -14.09 14.42 4.18
CA PRO A 46 -15.09 15.03 3.31
C PRO A 46 -16.00 16.01 4.05
N SER A 47 -16.39 15.69 5.29
CA SER A 47 -17.22 16.57 6.12
C SER A 47 -16.48 17.85 6.52
N LEU A 48 -15.18 17.76 6.85
CA LEU A 48 -14.38 18.93 7.18
C LEU A 48 -14.18 19.85 5.95
N ILE A 49 -13.88 19.25 4.79
CA ILE A 49 -13.74 19.98 3.52
C ILE A 49 -15.04 20.69 3.15
N GLN A 50 -16.18 20.01 3.32
CA GLN A 50 -17.49 20.64 3.06
C GLN A 50 -17.74 21.83 4.00
N LYS A 51 -17.49 21.66 5.30
CA LYS A 51 -17.66 22.76 6.27
C LYS A 51 -16.76 23.95 5.94
N GLU A 52 -15.51 23.72 5.58
CA GLU A 52 -14.59 24.78 5.14
C GLU A 52 -15.15 25.51 3.91
N ALA A 53 -15.65 24.77 2.92
CA ALA A 53 -16.25 25.34 1.72
C ALA A 53 -17.49 26.19 2.02
N ASP A 54 -18.36 25.71 2.92
CA ASP A 54 -19.57 26.42 3.34
C ASP A 54 -19.23 27.72 4.10
N LEU A 55 -18.27 27.66 5.03
CA LEU A 55 -17.80 28.85 5.74
C LEU A 55 -17.14 29.85 4.78
N ALA A 56 -16.34 29.37 3.82
CA ALA A 56 -15.72 30.21 2.80
C ALA A 56 -16.74 30.85 1.85
N ALA A 57 -17.86 30.17 1.57
CA ALA A 57 -18.98 30.77 0.85
C ALA A 57 -19.64 31.89 1.66
N MET A 58 -19.96 31.64 2.94
CA MET A 58 -20.53 32.68 3.82
C MET A 58 -19.61 33.90 3.97
N LEU A 59 -18.29 33.71 4.01
CA LEU A 59 -17.32 34.81 4.03
C LEU A 59 -17.34 35.64 2.74
N ARG A 60 -17.52 35.01 1.58
CA ARG A 60 -17.65 35.73 0.30
C ARG A 60 -18.94 36.54 0.27
N ASP A 61 -20.05 35.96 0.71
CA ASP A 61 -21.35 36.65 0.78
C ASP A 61 -21.30 37.84 1.75
N LEU A 62 -20.67 37.69 2.92
CA LEU A 62 -20.50 38.81 3.86
C LEU A 62 -19.60 39.91 3.30
N LYS A 63 -18.55 39.56 2.56
CA LYS A 63 -17.69 40.56 1.88
C LYS A 63 -18.49 41.32 0.82
N GLN A 64 -19.28 40.64 0.00
CA GLN A 64 -20.14 41.26 -1.00
C GLN A 64 -21.17 42.20 -0.38
N ARG A 65 -21.86 41.77 0.69
CA ARG A 65 -22.83 42.63 1.40
C ARG A 65 -22.18 43.88 1.98
N GLY A 66 -20.97 43.74 2.56
CA GLY A 66 -20.21 44.91 3.04
C GLY A 66 -19.83 45.89 1.92
N GLU A 67 -19.48 45.39 0.74
CA GLU A 67 -19.20 46.22 -0.44
C GLU A 67 -20.45 46.90 -1.00
N GLU A 68 -21.59 46.21 -1.02
CA GLU A 68 -22.90 46.77 -1.41
C GLU A 68 -23.34 47.88 -0.45
N GLU A 69 -23.20 47.70 0.86
CA GLU A 69 -23.51 48.73 1.86
C GLU A 69 -22.58 49.95 1.74
N LEU A 70 -21.30 49.75 1.40
CA LEU A 70 -20.36 50.84 1.10
C LEU A 70 -20.71 51.57 -0.20
N SER A 71 -21.27 50.85 -1.18
CA SER A 71 -21.71 51.40 -2.47
C SER A 71 -23.05 52.13 -2.38
N GLN A 72 -23.93 51.74 -1.44
CA GLN A 72 -25.22 52.37 -1.17
C GLN A 72 -25.13 53.61 -0.26
N SER A 73 -23.92 54.16 -0.06
CA SER A 73 -23.72 55.43 0.65
C SER A 73 -24.70 56.50 0.15
N PRO A 74 -25.67 56.96 0.98
CA PRO A 74 -26.76 57.78 0.49
C PRO A 74 -26.26 59.18 0.12
N ILE A 75 -26.25 59.49 -1.17
CA ILE A 75 -26.04 60.85 -1.70
C ILE A 75 -27.20 61.79 -1.28
N HIS A 76 -28.28 61.29 -0.67
CA HIS A 76 -29.41 62.12 -0.25
C HIS A 76 -29.99 61.71 1.11
N HIS A 77 -29.78 62.52 2.16
CA HIS A 77 -30.83 63.25 2.90
C HIS A 77 -30.23 64.09 4.03
N ARG A 78 -30.02 65.38 3.74
CA ARG A 78 -29.45 66.41 4.62
C ARG A 78 -30.42 66.89 5.72
N ASN A 79 -31.35 66.05 6.19
CA ASN A 79 -32.47 66.48 7.03
C ASN A 79 -32.53 65.72 8.38
N ARG A 80 -31.90 66.34 9.40
CA ARG A 80 -32.23 66.37 10.86
C ARG A 80 -32.62 65.07 11.60
N SER A 81 -32.46 63.89 11.02
CA SER A 81 -32.72 62.57 11.63
C SER A 81 -31.41 61.78 11.83
N GLY A 82 -30.27 62.47 11.81
CA GLY A 82 -28.96 61.91 11.45
C GLY A 82 -28.26 61.04 12.51
N SER A 83 -28.53 61.17 13.80
CA SER A 83 -27.75 60.41 14.80
C SER A 83 -28.16 58.95 14.89
N ALA A 84 -29.44 58.66 15.15
CA ALA A 84 -29.88 57.29 15.43
C ALA A 84 -29.72 56.35 14.23
N ALA A 85 -29.93 56.84 13.01
CA ALA A 85 -29.75 56.05 11.79
C ALA A 85 -28.27 55.79 11.47
N GLU A 86 -27.40 56.78 11.68
CA GLU A 86 -25.95 56.62 11.51
C GLU A 86 -25.36 55.72 12.61
N ASP A 87 -25.84 55.83 13.84
CA ASP A 87 -25.42 54.98 14.96
C ASP A 87 -25.85 53.52 14.74
N GLN A 88 -27.07 53.30 14.24
CA GLN A 88 -27.55 51.97 13.87
C GLN A 88 -26.75 51.37 12.70
N GLN A 89 -26.39 52.15 11.68
CA GLN A 89 -25.52 51.71 10.58
C GLN A 89 -24.09 51.38 11.05
N ARG A 90 -23.56 52.16 12.00
CA ARG A 90 -22.24 51.86 12.60
C ARG A 90 -22.30 50.58 13.39
N GLU A 91 -23.37 50.36 14.16
CA GLU A 91 -23.54 49.15 14.95
C GLU A 91 -23.70 47.90 14.06
N THR A 92 -24.47 47.97 12.99
CA THR A 92 -24.58 46.85 12.02
C THR A 92 -23.23 46.56 11.36
N ARG A 93 -22.46 47.60 11.00
CA ARG A 93 -21.13 47.42 10.42
C ARG A 93 -20.15 46.75 11.38
N ILE A 94 -20.13 47.19 12.65
CA ILE A 94 -19.30 46.57 13.69
C ILE A 94 -19.67 45.10 13.87
N GLN A 95 -20.97 44.77 13.87
CA GLN A 95 -21.43 43.37 13.97
C GLN A 95 -21.01 42.54 12.75
N LEU A 96 -21.09 43.09 11.53
CA LEU A 96 -20.65 42.40 10.31
C LEU A 96 -19.13 42.18 10.29
N GLU A 97 -18.33 43.17 10.70
CA GLU A 97 -16.88 43.06 10.82
C GLU A 97 -16.48 42.02 11.90
N ALA A 98 -17.16 42.02 13.05
CA ALA A 98 -16.98 41.00 14.09
C ALA A 98 -17.33 39.59 13.59
N ARG A 99 -18.44 39.44 12.85
CA ARG A 99 -18.83 38.14 12.29
C ARG A 99 -17.86 37.65 11.21
N LYS A 100 -17.38 38.56 10.37
CA LYS A 100 -16.37 38.27 9.34
C LYS A 100 -15.07 37.78 9.98
N THR A 101 -14.54 38.48 10.97
CA THR A 101 -13.30 38.09 11.66
C THR A 101 -13.43 36.75 12.37
N GLN A 102 -14.59 36.46 12.98
CA GLN A 102 -14.88 35.16 13.57
C GLN A 102 -14.83 34.04 12.51
N LEU A 103 -15.52 34.23 11.38
CA LEU A 103 -15.57 33.24 10.31
C LEU A 103 -14.20 33.06 9.63
N GLU A 104 -13.41 34.12 9.48
CA GLU A 104 -12.03 34.05 8.97
C GLU A 104 -11.15 33.19 9.90
N ALA A 105 -11.31 33.32 11.22
CA ALA A 105 -10.62 32.49 12.20
C ALA A 105 -11.08 31.03 12.15
N GLU A 106 -12.39 30.77 12.01
CA GLU A 106 -12.94 29.42 11.89
C GLU A 106 -12.45 28.71 10.63
N VAL A 107 -12.44 29.39 9.47
CA VAL A 107 -11.88 28.85 8.22
C VAL A 107 -10.40 28.54 8.39
N ALA A 108 -9.59 29.48 8.89
CA ALA A 108 -8.16 29.24 9.10
C ALA A 108 -7.88 28.04 10.02
N ASN A 109 -8.71 27.84 11.04
CA ASN A 109 -8.63 26.68 11.91
C ASN A 109 -8.99 25.37 11.18
N LEU A 110 -10.10 25.36 10.41
CA LEU A 110 -10.48 24.19 9.62
C LEU A 110 -9.43 23.83 8.58
N THR A 111 -8.88 24.80 7.84
CA THR A 111 -7.79 24.57 6.89
C THR A 111 -6.60 23.88 7.59
N ARG A 112 -6.20 24.38 8.76
CA ARG A 112 -5.12 23.77 9.55
C ARG A 112 -5.43 22.34 9.99
N VAL A 113 -6.67 22.07 10.42
CA VAL A 113 -7.11 20.73 10.83
C VAL A 113 -7.13 19.77 9.64
N ILE A 114 -7.58 20.23 8.48
CA ILE A 114 -7.60 19.45 7.23
C ILE A 114 -6.16 19.12 6.81
N ASP A 115 -5.26 20.10 6.77
CA ASP A 115 -3.85 19.89 6.45
C ASP A 115 -3.17 18.91 7.41
N GLN A 116 -3.49 19.00 8.70
CA GLN A 116 -2.96 18.07 9.71
C GLN A 116 -3.52 16.66 9.50
N SER A 117 -4.83 16.54 9.25
CA SER A 117 -5.51 15.27 9.00
C SER A 117 -4.98 14.58 7.73
N GLN A 118 -4.79 15.35 6.65
CA GLN A 118 -4.17 14.86 5.42
C GLN A 118 -2.73 14.39 5.64
N ARG A 119 -1.91 15.16 6.37
CA ARG A 119 -0.55 14.74 6.70
C ARG A 119 -0.52 13.46 7.53
N ASN A 120 -1.43 13.31 8.50
CA ASN A 120 -1.55 12.11 9.30
C ASN A 120 -1.97 10.90 8.45
N LEU A 121 -2.99 11.07 7.60
CA LEU A 121 -3.45 10.03 6.68
C LEU A 121 -2.33 9.54 5.76
N MET A 122 -1.57 10.47 5.18
CA MET A 122 -0.43 10.12 4.31
C MET A 122 0.67 9.38 5.07
N ARG A 123 0.96 9.76 6.32
CA ARG A 123 1.93 9.05 7.18
C ARG A 123 1.44 7.63 7.48
N SER A 124 0.19 7.48 7.90
CA SER A 124 -0.39 6.17 8.24
C SER A 124 -0.44 5.24 7.04
N ARG A 125 -0.83 5.74 5.85
CA ARG A 125 -0.80 4.96 4.60
C ARG A 125 0.61 4.49 4.25
N ARG A 126 1.62 5.37 4.33
CA ARG A 126 3.02 4.99 4.06
C ARG A 126 3.54 3.93 5.02
N THR A 127 3.23 4.04 6.31
CA THR A 127 3.64 3.02 7.28
C THR A 127 2.98 1.67 7.01
N HIS A 128 1.68 1.68 6.73
CA HIS A 128 0.93 0.47 6.40
C HIS A 128 1.45 -0.18 5.11
N GLU A 129 1.68 0.60 4.07
CA GLU A 129 2.18 0.09 2.79
C GLU A 129 3.59 -0.48 2.89
N ARG A 130 4.49 0.20 3.61
CA ARG A 130 5.84 -0.31 3.87
C ARG A 130 5.80 -1.64 4.61
N ASP A 131 4.99 -1.73 5.65
CA ASP A 131 4.90 -2.94 6.48
C ASP A 131 4.24 -4.09 5.68
N ARG A 132 3.26 -3.79 4.80
CA ARG A 132 2.69 -4.75 3.85
C ARG A 132 3.74 -5.29 2.88
N LEU A 133 4.50 -4.42 2.22
CA LEU A 133 5.53 -4.82 1.25
C LEU A 133 6.63 -5.66 1.91
N ARG A 134 7.01 -5.31 3.13
CA ARG A 134 7.98 -6.10 3.90
C ARG A 134 7.46 -7.52 4.13
N LEU A 135 6.20 -7.67 4.56
CA LEU A 135 5.62 -8.99 4.78
C LEU A 135 5.46 -9.79 3.48
N GLU A 136 5.06 -9.13 2.39
CA GLU A 136 4.97 -9.79 1.08
C GLU A 136 6.35 -10.33 0.63
N ALA A 137 7.43 -9.62 0.94
CA ALA A 137 8.79 -10.10 0.68
C ALA A 137 9.19 -11.26 1.59
N GLU A 138 8.92 -11.18 2.89
CA GLU A 138 9.18 -12.26 3.85
C GLU A 138 8.38 -13.53 3.50
N MET A 139 7.12 -13.39 3.08
CA MET A 139 6.30 -14.52 2.60
C MET A 139 6.91 -15.19 1.37
N LYS A 140 7.36 -14.42 0.37
CA LYS A 140 8.00 -14.97 -0.83
C LYS A 140 9.29 -15.71 -0.50
N ASP A 141 10.13 -15.16 0.37
CA ASP A 141 11.36 -15.83 0.82
C ASP A 141 11.04 -17.15 1.55
N LEU A 142 10.00 -17.18 2.39
CA LEU A 142 9.55 -18.41 3.04
C LEU A 142 8.99 -19.44 2.05
N GLU A 143 8.20 -19.00 1.07
CA GLU A 143 7.68 -19.86 0.00
C GLU A 143 8.83 -20.47 -0.83
N GLU A 144 9.85 -19.68 -1.17
CA GLU A 144 11.04 -20.15 -1.88
C GLU A 144 11.84 -21.17 -1.06
N ARG A 145 12.06 -20.90 0.24
CA ARG A 145 12.73 -21.86 1.14
C ARG A 145 11.95 -23.16 1.28
N LEU A 146 10.62 -23.10 1.35
CA LEU A 146 9.77 -24.27 1.40
C LEU A 146 9.81 -25.06 0.09
N ALA A 147 9.80 -24.39 -1.06
CA ALA A 147 9.98 -25.01 -2.36
C ALA A 147 11.36 -25.70 -2.49
N GLN A 148 12.42 -25.07 -1.98
CA GLN A 148 13.76 -25.66 -1.95
C GLN A 148 13.82 -26.90 -1.03
N ALA A 149 13.28 -26.80 0.19
CA ALA A 149 13.26 -27.91 1.15
C ALA A 149 12.50 -29.12 0.59
N THR A 150 11.32 -28.89 -0.01
CA THR A 150 10.52 -29.95 -0.63
C THR A 150 11.21 -30.55 -1.86
N SER A 151 11.96 -29.76 -2.64
CA SER A 151 12.80 -30.27 -3.73
C SER A 151 13.91 -31.18 -3.22
N LEU A 152 14.64 -30.76 -2.17
CA LEU A 152 15.70 -31.56 -1.56
C LEU A 152 15.16 -32.86 -0.97
N GLU A 153 14.00 -32.81 -0.30
CA GLU A 153 13.34 -33.99 0.24
C GLU A 153 12.97 -34.98 -0.88
N ARG A 154 12.42 -34.49 -2.00
CA ARG A 154 12.14 -35.32 -3.18
C ARG A 154 13.41 -35.93 -3.78
N GLN A 155 14.51 -35.18 -3.84
CA GLN A 155 15.81 -35.70 -4.31
C GLN A 155 16.31 -36.82 -3.39
N HIS A 156 16.30 -36.60 -2.07
CA HIS A 156 16.69 -37.61 -1.09
C HIS A 156 15.83 -38.88 -1.22
N ILE A 157 14.51 -38.75 -1.36
CA ILE A 157 13.61 -39.89 -1.57
C ILE A 157 13.98 -40.64 -2.86
N ASN A 158 14.19 -39.93 -3.96
CA ASN A 158 14.55 -40.54 -5.25
C ASN A 158 15.89 -41.27 -5.20
N GLU A 159 16.89 -40.70 -4.53
CA GLU A 159 18.18 -41.37 -4.31
C GLU A 159 18.02 -42.62 -3.46
N HIS A 160 17.24 -42.56 -2.39
CA HIS A 160 16.95 -43.70 -1.53
C HIS A 160 16.27 -44.83 -2.30
N VAL A 161 15.27 -44.50 -3.13
CA VAL A 161 14.59 -45.46 -4.02
C VAL A 161 15.57 -46.04 -5.04
N ARG A 162 16.43 -45.22 -5.65
CA ARG A 162 17.44 -45.68 -6.62
C ARG A 162 18.40 -46.70 -6.00
N LEU A 163 18.97 -46.36 -4.84
CA LEU A 163 19.88 -47.24 -4.10
C LEU A 163 19.19 -48.55 -3.71
N TYR A 164 17.96 -48.46 -3.21
CA TYR A 164 17.17 -49.64 -2.85
C TYR A 164 16.90 -50.55 -4.07
N CYS A 165 16.56 -49.98 -5.22
CA CYS A 165 16.31 -50.73 -6.45
C CYS A 165 17.56 -51.44 -6.98
N THR A 166 18.76 -50.85 -6.83
CA THR A 166 20.03 -51.45 -7.27
C THR A 166 20.57 -52.56 -6.37
N LEU A 167 20.00 -52.77 -5.17
CA LEU A 167 20.45 -53.85 -4.29
C LEU A 167 20.07 -55.24 -4.85
N PRO A 168 20.96 -56.24 -4.76
CA PRO A 168 20.65 -57.62 -5.12
C PRO A 168 19.44 -58.16 -4.33
N SER A 169 18.60 -58.97 -4.97
CA SER A 169 17.33 -59.49 -4.42
C SER A 169 17.48 -60.21 -3.08
N HIS A 170 18.61 -60.88 -2.85
CA HIS A 170 18.94 -61.58 -1.60
C HIS A 170 19.25 -60.63 -0.43
N VAL A 171 19.60 -59.36 -0.69
CA VAL A 171 19.84 -58.33 0.35
C VAL A 171 18.56 -57.56 0.71
N LYS A 172 17.63 -57.44 -0.24
CA LYS A 172 16.30 -56.80 -0.01
C LYS A 172 15.43 -57.58 0.99
N CYS A 173 15.64 -58.88 1.08
CA CYS A 173 14.91 -59.79 1.98
C CYS A 173 15.48 -59.84 3.41
N SER A 174 16.71 -59.37 3.64
CA SER A 174 17.38 -59.41 4.96
C SER A 174 17.38 -58.06 5.70
N LEU A 175 16.91 -56.98 5.07
CA LEU A 175 16.72 -55.69 5.72
C LEU A 175 15.61 -55.79 6.80
N PRO A 176 15.91 -55.45 8.07
CA PRO A 176 14.93 -55.42 9.15
C PRO A 176 13.71 -54.60 8.74
N ARG A 177 12.50 -55.07 9.09
CA ARG A 177 11.22 -54.42 8.76
C ARG A 177 11.16 -52.94 9.21
N ALA A 178 11.94 -52.57 10.22
CA ALA A 178 12.09 -51.21 10.74
C ALA A 178 12.94 -50.26 9.86
N LEU A 179 13.72 -50.77 8.91
CA LEU A 179 14.52 -49.99 7.95
C LEU A 179 13.91 -49.96 6.54
N ARG A 180 12.76 -50.60 6.35
CA ARG A 180 11.98 -50.41 5.12
C ARG A 180 11.34 -49.03 5.22
N PRO A 181 11.63 -48.09 4.30
CA PRO A 181 10.92 -46.84 4.27
C PRO A 181 9.45 -47.16 4.00
N ASP A 182 8.56 -46.69 4.87
CA ASP A 182 7.12 -46.95 4.75
C ASP A 182 6.54 -46.04 3.66
N TYR A 183 6.74 -46.42 2.40
CA TYR A 183 6.22 -45.70 1.24
C TYR A 183 4.70 -45.80 1.08
N SER A 184 4.00 -46.47 2.00
CA SER A 184 2.55 -46.64 1.92
C SER A 184 1.79 -45.31 2.02
N GLU A 185 2.31 -44.32 2.75
CA GLU A 185 1.81 -42.94 2.81
C GLU A 185 2.06 -42.17 1.49
N LEU A 186 3.24 -42.32 0.89
CA LEU A 186 3.61 -41.69 -0.39
C LEU A 186 2.80 -42.26 -1.58
N ILE A 187 2.42 -43.54 -1.52
CA ILE A 187 1.58 -44.18 -2.53
C ILE A 187 0.11 -43.75 -2.37
N ARG A 188 -0.40 -43.61 -1.14
CA ARG A 188 -1.76 -43.11 -0.88
C ARG A 188 -1.95 -41.63 -1.26
N ASN A 189 -0.93 -40.79 -1.06
CA ASN A 189 -1.01 -39.36 -1.38
C ASN A 189 -0.76 -39.03 -2.87
N ARG A 190 -0.42 -40.03 -3.70
CA ARG A 190 -0.23 -39.85 -5.15
C ARG A 190 -1.52 -39.45 -5.87
N GLU A 191 -2.68 -39.69 -5.26
CA GLU A 191 -4.00 -39.27 -5.77
C GLU A 191 -4.38 -37.82 -5.39
N HIS A 192 -3.55 -37.11 -4.61
CA HIS A 192 -3.79 -35.71 -4.19
C HIS A 192 -2.79 -34.71 -4.77
N ILE A 193 -2.01 -35.11 -5.78
CA ILE A 193 -1.27 -34.14 -6.60
C ILE A 193 -2.30 -33.42 -7.48
N PRO A 194 -2.49 -32.10 -7.37
CA PRO A 194 -3.37 -31.37 -8.28
C PRO A 194 -2.83 -31.51 -9.71
N ARG A 195 -3.45 -32.40 -10.51
CA ARG A 195 -3.29 -32.43 -11.96
C ARG A 195 -4.02 -31.21 -12.52
N GLY A 196 -3.31 -30.12 -12.73
CA GLY A 196 -3.91 -28.96 -13.37
C GLY A 196 -3.06 -27.70 -13.30
N LEU A 197 -2.04 -27.62 -14.14
CA LEU A 197 -1.66 -26.36 -14.76
C LEU A 197 -1.65 -26.62 -16.28
N PRO A 198 -2.45 -25.90 -17.08
CA PRO A 198 -2.46 -26.07 -18.53
C PRO A 198 -1.14 -25.51 -19.06
N MET A 199 -0.28 -26.40 -19.57
CA MET A 199 0.87 -26.01 -20.37
C MET A 199 0.33 -25.57 -21.73
N GLY A 200 0.59 -24.31 -22.09
CA GLY A 200 0.24 -23.75 -23.38
C GLY A 200 0.89 -24.53 -24.51
N GLU A 201 0.06 -25.04 -25.40
CA GLU A 201 0.48 -25.61 -26.68
C GLU A 201 0.44 -24.53 -27.76
N ASP A 202 1.47 -24.62 -28.60
CA ASP A 202 1.53 -24.23 -30.01
C ASP A 202 1.99 -22.82 -30.38
N SER A 203 3.30 -22.74 -30.59
CA SER A 203 3.89 -21.95 -31.67
C SER A 203 4.72 -22.86 -32.58
N ARG A 204 4.15 -23.28 -33.73
CA ARG A 204 4.66 -23.04 -35.10
C ARG A 204 4.19 -24.10 -36.12
N GLY A 205 3.38 -23.63 -37.07
CA GLY A 205 3.74 -23.70 -38.49
C GLY A 205 3.38 -24.96 -39.27
N ALA A 206 2.21 -24.94 -39.94
CA ALA A 206 2.00 -25.65 -41.19
C ALA A 206 1.42 -24.67 -42.23
N SER A 207 2.25 -24.30 -43.20
CA SER A 207 1.89 -23.57 -44.40
C SER A 207 0.98 -24.41 -45.29
N THR A 208 -0.15 -23.85 -45.73
CA THR A 208 -0.65 -24.05 -47.10
C THR A 208 -1.24 -22.74 -47.60
N ALA A 209 -0.82 -22.38 -48.81
CA ALA A 209 -1.17 -21.16 -49.52
C ALA A 209 -2.61 -21.18 -50.03
N THR A 210 -3.24 -20.00 -50.14
CA THR A 210 -3.70 -19.44 -51.43
C THR A 210 -4.27 -18.02 -51.26
N SER A 211 -3.91 -17.18 -52.24
CA SER A 211 -4.74 -16.14 -52.87
C SER A 211 -4.91 -14.76 -52.20
N GLU A 212 -4.17 -13.81 -52.77
CA GLU A 212 -4.60 -12.48 -53.24
C GLU A 212 -5.39 -11.55 -52.30
N ARG A 213 -4.81 -10.39 -51.95
CA ARG A 213 -4.99 -9.12 -52.71
C ARG A 213 -4.15 -7.97 -52.13
N ALA A 214 -3.68 -7.15 -53.05
CA ALA A 214 -2.72 -6.06 -52.94
C ALA A 214 -3.03 -4.92 -51.96
N GLY A 215 -1.96 -4.24 -51.50
CA GLY A 215 -2.02 -2.87 -50.98
C GLY A 215 -0.84 -2.46 -50.08
N SER A 216 0.34 -2.19 -50.65
CA SER A 216 1.44 -1.47 -49.98
C SER A 216 1.51 0.00 -50.47
N PRO A 217 2.44 0.84 -50.01
CA PRO A 217 2.48 1.54 -48.72
C PRO A 217 2.64 3.08 -48.92
N SER A 218 2.59 3.89 -47.86
CA SER A 218 3.06 5.29 -47.94
C SER A 218 3.93 5.69 -46.75
N ARG A 219 5.22 5.87 -47.05
CA ARG A 219 6.26 6.48 -46.21
C ARG A 219 6.18 8.02 -46.31
N ARG A 220 6.25 8.70 -45.16
CA ARG A 220 6.94 9.99 -44.89
C ARG A 220 6.57 10.40 -43.46
N GLY A 221 7.46 10.82 -42.55
CA GLY A 221 8.87 11.15 -42.65
C GLY A 221 9.47 11.28 -41.25
N LEU A 222 10.80 11.19 -41.23
CA LEU A 222 11.70 11.34 -40.09
C LEU A 222 11.72 12.76 -39.57
N ALA A 223 11.89 12.93 -38.25
CA ALA A 223 12.73 13.97 -37.68
C ALA A 223 13.19 13.59 -36.27
N ARG A 224 14.42 13.08 -36.19
CA ARG A 224 15.27 13.11 -34.98
C ARG A 224 15.74 14.56 -34.76
N LYS A 225 15.75 15.03 -33.52
CA LYS A 225 16.71 16.02 -33.05
C LYS A 225 17.40 15.46 -31.80
N THR A 226 18.71 15.31 -31.92
CA THR A 226 19.68 15.04 -30.86
C THR A 226 20.64 16.22 -30.78
N ALA A 227 21.32 16.31 -29.63
CA ALA A 227 22.46 17.19 -29.31
C ALA A 227 22.09 18.65 -29.07
N GLU A 228 22.65 19.38 -28.10
CA GLU A 228 23.74 19.16 -27.14
C GLU A 228 23.67 20.38 -26.19
N ASP A 229 23.95 20.20 -24.91
CA ASP A 229 24.86 21.10 -24.19
C ASP A 229 25.28 20.44 -22.87
N SER A 230 26.50 19.91 -22.95
CA SER A 230 27.36 19.41 -21.87
C SER A 230 27.90 20.60 -21.07
N ALA A 231 27.80 20.63 -19.74
CA ALA A 231 28.84 20.21 -18.77
C ALA A 231 29.16 21.40 -17.81
N PRO A 232 29.98 21.26 -16.74
CA PRO A 232 30.21 20.13 -15.85
C PRO A 232 30.07 20.52 -14.34
N SER A 233 29.99 19.52 -13.46
CA SER A 233 30.47 19.66 -12.06
C SER A 233 31.99 19.49 -12.02
N PRO A 234 32.71 20.29 -11.22
CA PRO A 234 33.38 19.78 -10.00
C PRO A 234 33.34 20.86 -8.88
N ASP A 235 33.72 20.68 -7.62
CA ASP A 235 34.82 19.88 -7.10
C ASP A 235 34.69 19.67 -5.57
N LEU A 236 35.33 18.59 -5.12
CA LEU A 236 35.64 18.29 -3.74
C LEU A 236 36.74 19.26 -3.25
N MET A 237 36.55 19.87 -2.09
CA MET A 237 37.66 20.31 -1.25
C MET A 237 37.35 19.96 0.20
N ALA A 238 37.89 18.81 0.62
CA ALA A 238 38.32 18.64 1.99
C ALA A 238 39.48 19.61 2.24
N ILE A 239 39.50 20.30 3.39
CA ILE A 239 40.72 20.70 4.12
C ILE A 239 40.30 21.10 5.55
N LYS A 240 40.89 20.37 6.50
CA LYS A 240 41.12 20.60 7.95
C LYS A 240 39.93 20.50 8.91
#